data_AF-A0A2P5ES01-F1
#
_entry.id   AF-A0A2P5ES01-F1
#
_cell.length_a   1.000
_cell.length_b   1.000
_cell.length_c   1.000
_cell.angle_alpha   90.00
_cell.angle_beta   90.00
_cell.angle_gamma   90.00
#
_symmetry.space_group_name_H-M   'P 1'
#
loop_
_entity.id
_entity.type
_entity.pdbx_description
1 polymer ?
#
loop_
_entity_poly.entity_id
_entity_poly.type
_entity_poly.pdbx_seq_one_letter_code
_entity_poly.pdbx_strand_id
1 'polypeptide(L)'
;MAMALRPIDNELPTTPERPKKQAKVAVPIRKQPELCTNDENKAPLPTATADSTVDYVDSESLESIQDPESKIQSLIEGLDSKNWIQVCESLNNARRFALYHSNLLAPLLDKVMLVLVKAMKNPRSALCKTSIMASSDLFKAFGDKLFDPSTSDAFDQLLLQLLLKASQDKRFVCEEADKALNSMVGSLTPLPLLQRLRAYVKHGNLRVRAKAAVSISNCVSKMGLEGMKDYGLVNLVQMAADLVNDRLPEAREAARSALVSVYNAFTENEEQKQEAWQNFCQCSLSPIHVQSVVKFTIS
;
A
#
# COMPACT_ATOMS: atom_id res chain seq x y z
N MET A 1 -4.68 -47.82 -56.81
CA MET A 1 -5.01 -46.49 -57.36
C MET A 1 -4.98 -45.51 -56.18
N ALA A 2 -3.92 -44.71 -55.95
CA ALA A 2 -3.55 -43.44 -56.63
C ALA A 2 -4.68 -42.39 -56.51
N MET A 3 -4.54 -41.13 -56.05
CA MET A 3 -3.50 -40.20 -55.57
C MET A 3 -4.21 -39.15 -54.64
N ALA A 4 -3.61 -38.52 -53.61
CA ALA A 4 -2.70 -37.33 -53.63
C ALA A 4 -3.33 -36.11 -54.37
N LEU A 5 -3.35 -34.82 -53.95
CA LEU A 5 -2.71 -33.96 -52.95
C LEU A 5 -3.56 -32.65 -52.80
N ARG A 6 -3.42 -31.91 -51.68
CA ARG A 6 -3.48 -30.42 -51.68
C ARG A 6 -2.48 -29.85 -50.66
N PRO A 7 -1.52 -29.03 -51.11
CA PRO A 7 -0.91 -27.95 -50.33
C PRO A 7 -1.09 -26.60 -51.08
N ILE A 8 -0.83 -25.39 -50.58
CA ILE A 8 -0.55 -24.68 -49.32
C ILE A 8 -0.72 -23.20 -49.75
N ASP A 9 -1.11 -22.28 -48.86
CA ASP A 9 -0.46 -20.96 -48.81
C ASP A 9 -0.70 -20.29 -47.45
N ASN A 10 0.42 -20.05 -46.77
CA ASN A 10 0.59 -19.23 -45.57
C ASN A 10 0.67 -17.77 -46.01
N GLU A 11 0.09 -16.83 -45.25
CA GLU A 11 0.80 -15.63 -44.78
C GLU A 11 -0.01 -14.82 -43.74
N LEU A 12 0.73 -14.15 -42.84
CA LEU A 12 0.32 -13.49 -41.60
C LEU A 12 -0.47 -12.18 -41.81
N PRO A 13 -1.35 -11.75 -40.87
CA PRO A 13 -1.88 -10.40 -40.88
C PRO A 13 -1.01 -9.43 -40.06
N THR A 14 -0.49 -8.41 -40.74
CA THR A 14 0.19 -7.23 -40.19
C THR A 14 -0.79 -6.16 -39.70
N THR A 15 -0.42 -5.49 -38.61
CA THR A 15 -1.14 -4.39 -37.95
C THR A 15 -1.11 -3.07 -38.75
N PRO A 16 -2.19 -2.27 -38.77
CA PRO A 16 -2.15 -0.92 -39.35
C PRO A 16 -1.64 0.16 -38.37
N GLU A 17 -0.65 0.94 -38.81
CA GLU A 17 -0.05 2.10 -38.13
C GLU A 17 -0.98 3.33 -38.06
N ARG A 18 -0.84 4.10 -36.97
CA ARG A 18 -1.57 5.34 -36.67
C ARG A 18 -0.79 6.58 -37.14
N PRO A 19 -1.40 7.61 -37.76
CA PRO A 19 -0.67 8.79 -38.21
C PRO A 19 -0.28 9.73 -37.06
N LYS A 20 0.99 10.19 -37.06
CA LYS A 20 1.58 11.16 -36.12
C LYS A 20 1.07 12.58 -36.42
N LYS A 21 0.52 13.29 -35.41
CA LYS A 21 0.24 14.74 -35.47
C LYS A 21 1.37 15.52 -34.80
N GLN A 22 1.88 16.52 -35.52
CA GLN A 22 2.97 17.42 -35.13
C GLN A 22 2.51 18.47 -34.10
N ALA A 23 3.45 18.85 -33.23
CA ALA A 23 3.29 19.88 -32.21
C ALA A 23 3.27 21.29 -32.84
N LYS A 24 2.36 22.16 -32.35
CA LYS A 24 2.40 23.61 -32.61
C LYS A 24 2.55 24.37 -31.30
N VAL A 25 3.59 25.19 -31.30
CA VAL A 25 4.02 26.16 -30.28
C VAL A 25 2.92 27.21 -30.03
N ALA A 26 2.72 27.57 -28.76
CA ALA A 26 1.84 28.66 -28.35
C ALA A 26 2.63 29.68 -27.50
N VAL A 27 2.60 30.96 -27.91
CA VAL A 27 2.91 32.14 -27.09
C VAL A 27 2.06 33.33 -27.62
N PRO A 28 1.89 34.45 -26.89
CA PRO A 28 0.66 34.75 -26.15
C PRO A 28 0.01 36.09 -26.59
N ILE A 29 -1.29 36.28 -26.39
CA ILE A 29 -1.89 37.64 -26.45
C ILE A 29 -2.79 37.90 -25.25
N ARG A 30 -2.33 38.88 -24.47
CA ARG A 30 -2.99 39.59 -23.38
C ARG A 30 -3.98 40.59 -23.98
N LYS A 31 -5.20 40.71 -23.43
CA LYS A 31 -5.92 42.00 -23.31
C LYS A 31 -7.12 41.89 -22.36
N GLN A 32 -7.31 43.02 -21.69
CA GLN A 32 -8.13 43.32 -20.50
C GLN A 32 -9.59 43.67 -20.86
N PRO A 33 -10.47 44.01 -19.88
CA PRO A 33 -11.89 43.71 -19.90
C PRO A 33 -12.78 44.87 -20.37
N GLU A 34 -13.97 44.55 -20.89
CA GLU A 34 -15.04 45.54 -21.08
C GLU A 34 -16.38 45.03 -20.54
N LEU A 35 -16.84 45.76 -19.52
CA LEU A 35 -18.17 46.31 -19.24
C LEU A 35 -19.46 45.54 -19.59
N CYS A 36 -20.30 45.53 -18.54
CA CYS A 36 -21.65 45.01 -18.40
C CYS A 36 -22.64 45.44 -19.48
N THR A 37 -23.47 44.48 -19.91
CA THR A 37 -24.87 44.73 -20.31
C THR A 37 -25.75 43.64 -19.68
N ASN A 38 -26.81 44.09 -18.99
CA ASN A 38 -27.80 43.24 -18.35
C ASN A 38 -28.74 42.65 -19.41
N ASP A 39 -28.88 41.33 -19.43
CA ASP A 39 -29.83 40.63 -20.28
C ASP A 39 -30.67 39.68 -19.41
N GLU A 40 -31.95 40.01 -19.25
CA GLU A 40 -32.92 39.43 -18.30
C GLU A 40 -33.46 38.06 -18.73
N ASN A 41 -32.68 37.26 -19.44
CA ASN A 41 -33.12 35.93 -19.88
C ASN A 41 -31.97 34.92 -19.99
N LYS A 42 -31.31 34.63 -18.88
CA LYS A 42 -30.34 33.53 -18.77
C LYS A 42 -30.58 32.73 -17.50
N ALA A 43 -30.64 31.40 -17.66
CA ALA A 43 -30.91 30.42 -16.62
C ALA A 43 -30.13 30.68 -15.31
N PRO A 44 -30.64 30.26 -14.14
CA PRO A 44 -29.93 30.45 -12.88
C PRO A 44 -28.50 29.98 -13.05
N LEU A 45 -27.55 30.89 -12.80
CA LEU A 45 -26.15 30.52 -12.63
C LEU A 45 -26.14 29.30 -11.71
N PRO A 46 -25.40 28.22 -12.03
CA PRO A 46 -25.11 27.25 -10.99
C PRO A 46 -24.47 28.08 -9.89
N THR A 47 -25.16 28.17 -8.74
CA THR A 47 -24.49 28.54 -7.50
C THR A 47 -23.23 27.70 -7.52
N ALA A 48 -22.08 28.36 -7.56
CA ALA A 48 -20.81 27.68 -7.40
C ALA A 48 -20.91 27.02 -6.02
N THR A 49 -21.39 25.78 -6.00
CA THR A 49 -20.98 24.82 -5.00
C THR A 49 -19.48 24.87 -5.13
N ALA A 50 -18.84 25.61 -4.22
CA ALA A 50 -17.40 25.67 -4.12
C ALA A 50 -16.95 24.23 -4.29
N ASP A 51 -16.25 23.96 -5.39
CA ASP A 51 -15.68 22.66 -5.65
C ASP A 51 -14.73 22.47 -4.47
N SER A 52 -15.18 21.74 -3.45
CA SER A 52 -14.52 21.67 -2.15
C SER A 52 -13.32 20.75 -2.36
N THR A 53 -12.27 21.30 -2.98
CA THR A 53 -11.01 20.64 -3.21
C THR A 53 -10.41 20.38 -1.83
N VAL A 54 -10.49 19.13 -1.37
CA VAL A 54 -9.79 18.70 -0.17
C VAL A 54 -8.30 18.86 -0.45
N ASP A 55 -7.65 19.74 0.31
CA ASP A 55 -6.21 19.93 0.23
C ASP A 55 -5.48 18.77 0.93
N TYR A 56 -4.40 18.29 0.31
CA TYR A 56 -3.60 17.20 0.83
C TYR A 56 -2.29 17.77 1.38
N VAL A 57 -2.29 18.00 2.70
CA VAL A 57 -1.11 18.51 3.40
C VAL A 57 -0.23 17.34 3.82
N ASP A 58 1.05 17.37 3.44
CA ASP A 58 2.05 16.39 3.86
C ASP A 58 2.24 16.41 5.38
N SER A 59 2.62 15.28 5.97
CA SER A 59 2.70 15.13 7.42
C SER A 59 3.72 16.07 8.06
N GLU A 60 4.81 16.35 7.35
CA GLU A 60 5.88 17.25 7.76
C GLU A 60 5.46 18.73 7.74
N SER A 61 4.37 19.03 7.02
CA SER A 61 3.79 20.38 6.89
C SER A 61 2.58 20.60 7.79
N LEU A 62 2.18 19.60 8.58
CA LEU A 62 1.09 19.75 9.54
C LEU A 62 1.55 20.57 10.76
N GLU A 63 0.63 21.34 11.32
CA GLU A 63 0.88 22.12 12.54
C GLU A 63 0.15 21.52 13.74
N SER A 64 0.63 21.79 14.95
CA SER A 64 -0.04 21.40 16.19
C SER A 64 -1.44 22.03 16.32
N ILE A 65 -2.35 21.36 17.03
CA ILE A 65 -3.68 21.90 17.36
C ILE A 65 -3.58 22.80 18.59
N GLN A 66 -4.22 23.97 18.54
CA GLN A 66 -4.39 24.85 19.69
C GLN A 66 -5.45 24.28 20.64
N ASP A 67 -5.12 24.21 21.93
CA ASP A 67 -6.01 23.71 22.99
C ASP A 67 -6.56 22.29 22.70
N PRO A 68 -5.67 21.28 22.55
CA PRO A 68 -6.05 19.96 22.07
C PRO A 68 -7.01 19.22 23.01
N GLU A 69 -6.95 19.49 24.32
CA GLU A 69 -7.87 18.94 25.32
C GLU A 69 -9.32 19.37 25.07
N SER A 70 -9.56 20.62 24.68
CA SER A 70 -10.94 21.07 24.37
C SER A 70 -11.41 20.60 23.00
N LYS A 71 -10.48 20.30 22.07
CA LYS A 71 -10.79 19.90 20.69
C LYS A 71 -10.99 18.41 20.50
N ILE A 72 -10.63 17.57 21.47
CA ILE A 72 -10.77 16.11 21.34
C ILE A 72 -12.23 15.68 21.15
N GLN A 73 -13.17 16.35 21.83
CA GLN A 73 -14.60 16.04 21.70
C GLN A 73 -15.12 16.40 20.30
N SER A 74 -14.71 17.55 19.75
CA SER A 74 -15.06 17.94 18.38
C SER A 74 -14.47 17.01 17.33
N LEU A 75 -13.28 16.43 17.58
CA LEU A 75 -12.72 15.37 16.72
C LEU A 75 -13.66 14.16 16.68
N ILE A 76 -14.11 13.68 17.85
CA ILE A 76 -14.99 12.50 17.94
C ILE A 76 -16.29 12.73 17.16
N GLU A 77 -16.93 13.88 17.37
CA GLU A 77 -18.18 14.25 16.68
C GLU A 77 -17.98 14.37 15.16
N GLY A 78 -16.86 14.96 14.74
CA GLY A 78 -16.54 15.11 13.33
C GLY A 78 -16.23 13.78 12.62
N LEU A 79 -15.60 12.84 13.31
CA LEU A 79 -15.37 11.47 12.81
C LEU A 79 -16.68 10.68 12.64
N ASP A 80 -17.70 10.97 13.45
CA ASP A 80 -19.04 10.35 13.37
C ASP A 80 -19.95 11.01 12.32
N SER A 81 -19.49 12.10 11.70
CA SER A 81 -20.29 12.86 10.75
C SER A 81 -20.71 12.04 9.52
N LYS A 82 -21.92 12.34 9.03
CA LYS A 82 -22.40 11.85 7.72
C LYS A 82 -21.85 12.70 6.56
N ASN A 83 -21.38 13.91 6.84
CA ASN A 83 -20.76 14.78 5.85
C ASN A 83 -19.30 14.35 5.63
N TRP A 84 -19.02 13.79 4.46
CA TRP A 84 -17.69 13.29 4.11
C TRP A 84 -16.60 14.38 4.15
N ILE A 85 -16.95 15.66 3.94
CA ILE A 85 -16.00 16.78 4.03
C ILE A 85 -15.58 16.97 5.48
N GLN A 86 -16.54 16.98 6.40
CA GLN A 86 -16.27 17.07 7.83
C GLN A 86 -15.46 15.86 8.33
N VAL A 87 -15.70 14.67 7.78
CA VAL A 87 -14.86 13.50 8.07
C VAL A 87 -13.44 13.71 7.56
N CYS A 88 -13.23 14.25 6.36
CA CYS A 88 -11.88 14.58 5.87
C CYS A 88 -11.15 15.57 6.81
N GLU A 89 -11.83 16.65 7.21
CA GLU A 89 -11.29 17.64 8.16
C GLU A 89 -10.93 16.98 9.50
N SER A 90 -11.81 16.10 10.00
CA SER A 90 -11.60 15.37 11.25
C SER A 90 -10.46 14.38 11.15
N LEU A 91 -10.29 13.69 10.01
CA LEU A 91 -9.14 12.82 9.76
C LEU A 91 -7.83 13.62 9.69
N ASN A 92 -7.84 14.83 9.12
CA ASN A 92 -6.68 15.72 9.18
C ASN A 92 -6.38 16.18 10.61
N ASN A 93 -7.41 16.43 11.43
CA ASN A 93 -7.19 16.67 12.86
C ASN A 93 -6.66 15.43 13.58
N ALA A 94 -7.16 14.22 13.26
CA ALA A 94 -6.62 12.97 13.80
C ALA A 94 -5.13 12.80 13.48
N ARG A 95 -4.68 13.18 12.28
CA ARG A 95 -3.25 13.24 11.91
C ARG A 95 -2.46 14.15 12.84
N ARG A 96 -2.94 15.38 13.05
CA ARG A 96 -2.30 16.36 13.95
C ARG A 96 -2.28 15.86 15.40
N PHE A 97 -3.36 15.25 15.87
CA PHE A 97 -3.39 14.61 17.18
C PHE A 97 -2.40 13.46 17.28
N ALA A 98 -2.28 12.60 16.26
CA ALA A 98 -1.31 11.51 16.25
C ALA A 98 0.13 12.03 16.34
N LEU A 99 0.47 13.08 15.58
CA LEU A 99 1.84 13.61 15.51
C LEU A 99 2.23 14.44 16.74
N TYR A 100 1.32 15.25 17.30
CA TYR A 100 1.65 16.23 18.34
C TYR A 100 1.06 15.92 19.71
N HIS A 101 -0.02 15.13 19.77
CA HIS A 101 -0.85 14.93 20.97
C HIS A 101 -1.31 13.47 21.11
N SER A 102 -0.42 12.51 20.80
CA SER A 102 -0.78 11.09 20.65
C SER A 102 -1.42 10.48 21.90
N ASN A 103 -1.08 10.98 23.08
CA ASN A 103 -1.67 10.56 24.35
C ASN A 103 -3.17 10.83 24.45
N LEU A 104 -3.67 11.92 23.85
CA LEU A 104 -5.10 12.24 23.82
C LEU A 104 -5.86 11.39 22.80
N LEU A 105 -5.19 10.94 21.75
CA LEU A 105 -5.78 10.10 20.71
C LEU A 105 -5.75 8.61 21.05
N ALA A 106 -4.79 8.17 21.88
CA ALA A 106 -4.61 6.76 22.25
C ALA A 106 -5.90 6.08 22.77
N PRO A 107 -6.73 6.70 23.64
CA PRO A 107 -7.99 6.09 24.10
C PRO A 107 -9.03 5.90 23.00
N LEU A 108 -8.88 6.57 21.86
CA LEU A 108 -9.80 6.56 20.72
C LEU A 108 -9.27 5.73 19.55
N LEU A 109 -8.11 5.08 19.70
CA LEU A 109 -7.36 4.51 18.58
C LEU A 109 -8.16 3.46 17.79
N ASP A 110 -8.86 2.57 18.50
CA ASP A 110 -9.76 1.59 17.88
C ASP A 110 -10.84 2.26 17.01
N LYS A 111 -11.57 3.22 17.59
CA LYS A 111 -12.60 4.00 16.88
C LYS A 111 -12.02 4.71 15.66
N VAL A 112 -10.87 5.37 15.79
CA VAL A 112 -10.21 6.07 14.69
C VAL A 112 -9.88 5.10 13.56
N MET A 113 -9.29 3.94 13.86
CA MET A 113 -8.98 2.93 12.84
C MET A 113 -10.22 2.38 12.14
N LEU A 114 -11.32 2.16 12.86
CA LEU A 114 -12.59 1.75 12.25
C LEU A 114 -13.16 2.84 11.31
N VAL A 115 -13.00 4.12 11.67
CA VAL A 115 -13.38 5.24 10.79
C VAL A 115 -12.48 5.29 9.56
N LEU A 116 -11.17 5.05 9.70
CA LEU A 116 -10.25 4.94 8.56
C LEU A 116 -10.69 3.83 7.59
N VAL A 117 -10.95 2.63 8.11
CA VAL A 117 -11.47 1.49 7.33
C VAL A 117 -12.73 1.87 6.55
N LYS A 118 -13.69 2.52 7.22
CA LYS A 118 -14.94 2.97 6.60
C LYS A 118 -14.70 4.05 5.54
N ALA A 119 -13.80 5.00 5.81
CA ALA A 119 -13.43 6.07 4.89
C ALA A 119 -12.74 5.54 3.63
N MET A 120 -11.83 4.57 3.76
CA MET A 120 -11.19 3.90 2.63
C MET A 120 -12.19 3.17 1.72
N LYS A 121 -13.25 2.58 2.29
CA LYS A 121 -14.31 1.90 1.52
C LYS A 121 -15.22 2.88 0.76
N ASN A 122 -15.16 4.18 1.04
CA ASN A 122 -15.97 5.18 0.36
C ASN A 122 -15.51 5.38 -1.11
N PRO A 123 -16.44 5.61 -2.07
CA PRO A 123 -16.07 5.84 -3.48
C PRO A 123 -15.34 7.16 -3.72
N ARG A 124 -15.40 8.12 -2.79
CA ARG A 124 -14.74 9.42 -2.93
C ARG A 124 -13.23 9.27 -2.69
N SER A 125 -12.43 9.52 -3.71
CA SER A 125 -10.97 9.41 -3.58
C SER A 125 -10.36 10.40 -2.62
N ALA A 126 -10.97 11.57 -2.40
CA ALA A 126 -10.49 12.52 -1.41
C ALA A 126 -10.53 11.92 -0.01
N LEU A 127 -11.71 11.46 0.42
CA LEU A 127 -11.87 10.80 1.71
C LEU A 127 -11.00 9.55 1.83
N CYS A 128 -10.93 8.72 0.78
CA CYS A 128 -10.08 7.54 0.79
C CYS A 128 -8.60 7.90 0.95
N LYS A 129 -8.09 8.88 0.21
CA LYS A 129 -6.67 9.28 0.30
C LYS A 129 -6.35 9.93 1.64
N THR A 130 -7.20 10.83 2.14
CA THR A 130 -7.02 11.44 3.47
C THR A 130 -6.96 10.37 4.57
N SER A 131 -7.79 9.33 4.47
CA SER A 131 -7.73 8.18 5.38
C SER A 131 -6.43 7.38 5.27
N ILE A 132 -5.88 7.22 4.07
CA ILE A 132 -4.60 6.51 3.89
C ILE A 132 -3.45 7.33 4.47
N MET A 133 -3.41 8.64 4.22
CA MET A 133 -2.43 9.55 4.81
C MET A 133 -2.51 9.52 6.35
N ALA A 134 -3.73 9.51 6.90
CA ALA A 134 -3.92 9.37 8.33
C ALA A 134 -3.44 8.04 8.90
N SER A 135 -3.54 6.96 8.14
CA SER A 135 -3.00 5.65 8.56
C SER A 135 -1.47 5.70 8.71
N SER A 136 -0.76 6.35 7.78
CA SER A 136 0.69 6.55 7.85
C SER A 136 1.11 7.27 9.13
N ASP A 137 0.39 8.34 9.51
CA ASP A 137 0.70 9.11 10.71
C ASP A 137 0.39 8.33 11.99
N LEU A 138 -0.68 7.52 11.99
CA LEU A 138 -0.97 6.60 13.09
C LEU A 138 0.14 5.55 13.25
N PHE A 139 0.65 4.96 12.16
CA PHE A 139 1.74 4.00 12.23
C PHE A 139 2.98 4.62 12.86
N LYS A 140 3.36 5.83 12.44
CA LYS A 140 4.50 6.58 13.00
C LYS A 140 4.31 6.94 14.48
N ALA A 141 3.10 7.32 14.88
CA ALA A 141 2.80 7.79 16.22
C ALA A 141 2.65 6.66 17.26
N PHE A 142 2.04 5.54 16.86
CA PHE A 142 1.64 4.48 17.80
C PHE A 142 2.52 3.22 17.74
N GLY A 143 3.15 2.94 16.60
CA GLY A 143 4.01 1.75 16.44
C GLY A 143 3.35 0.49 16.97
N ASP A 144 4.03 -0.21 17.88
CA ASP A 144 3.58 -1.49 18.42
C ASP A 144 2.33 -1.42 19.31
N LYS A 145 1.91 -0.22 19.75
CA LYS A 145 0.62 -0.04 20.47
C LYS A 145 -0.58 -0.43 19.60
N LEU A 146 -0.40 -0.50 18.27
CA LEU A 146 -1.43 -0.97 17.34
C LEU A 146 -1.66 -2.49 17.42
N PHE A 147 -0.76 -3.23 18.07
CA PHE A 147 -0.93 -4.65 18.33
C PHE A 147 -1.66 -4.95 19.63
N ASP A 148 -2.06 -3.93 20.40
CA ASP A 148 -2.78 -4.12 21.65
C ASP A 148 -4.07 -4.93 21.40
N PRO A 149 -4.44 -5.86 22.32
CA PRO A 149 -5.64 -6.68 22.14
C PRO A 149 -6.92 -5.88 21.93
N SER A 150 -7.01 -4.67 22.49
CA SER A 150 -8.16 -3.77 22.34
C SER A 150 -8.29 -3.13 20.96
N THR A 151 -7.21 -3.11 20.16
CA THR A 151 -7.16 -2.46 18.84
C THR A 151 -6.85 -3.44 17.70
N SER A 152 -6.49 -4.68 18.03
CA SER A 152 -6.03 -5.70 17.10
C SER A 152 -7.00 -5.98 15.95
N ASP A 153 -8.31 -6.06 16.19
CA ASP A 153 -9.28 -6.33 15.12
C ASP A 153 -9.39 -5.16 14.14
N ALA A 154 -9.46 -3.93 14.66
CA ALA A 154 -9.46 -2.73 13.84
C ALA A 154 -8.16 -2.58 13.03
N PHE A 155 -7.01 -2.98 13.60
CA PHE A 155 -5.74 -3.01 12.89
C PHE A 155 -5.75 -4.05 11.74
N ASP A 156 -6.24 -5.27 11.98
CA ASP A 156 -6.34 -6.29 10.92
C ASP A 156 -7.25 -5.84 9.77
N GLN A 157 -8.38 -5.19 10.09
CA GLN A 157 -9.27 -4.59 9.10
C GLN A 157 -8.58 -3.46 8.32
N LEU A 158 -7.83 -2.59 8.99
CA LEU A 158 -7.08 -1.50 8.38
C LEU A 158 -6.00 -2.03 7.43
N LEU A 159 -5.23 -3.04 7.88
CA LEU A 159 -4.21 -3.70 7.08
C LEU A 159 -4.80 -4.29 5.79
N LEU A 160 -5.91 -5.04 5.89
CA LEU A 160 -6.59 -5.57 4.71
C LEU A 160 -7.06 -4.44 3.78
N GLN A 161 -7.63 -3.37 4.32
CA GLN A 161 -8.06 -2.24 3.47
C GLN A 161 -6.88 -1.57 2.77
N LEU A 162 -5.75 -1.35 3.43
CA LEU A 162 -4.56 -0.78 2.80
C LEU A 162 -4.04 -1.67 1.66
N LEU A 163 -3.96 -2.99 1.88
CA LEU A 163 -3.58 -3.93 0.83
C LEU A 163 -4.53 -3.90 -0.37
N LEU A 164 -5.85 -3.82 -0.12
CA LEU A 164 -6.85 -3.68 -1.19
C LEU A 164 -6.70 -2.35 -1.93
N LYS A 165 -6.40 -1.25 -1.23
CA LYS A 165 -6.22 0.08 -1.85
C LYS A 165 -4.91 0.20 -2.61
N ALA A 166 -3.85 -0.48 -2.19
CA ALA A 166 -2.60 -0.61 -2.94
C ALA A 166 -2.75 -1.50 -4.20
N SER A 167 -3.79 -2.34 -4.25
CA SER A 167 -4.02 -3.30 -5.34
C SER A 167 -4.92 -2.80 -6.49
N GLN A 168 -5.35 -1.54 -6.45
CA GLN A 168 -6.25 -0.96 -7.47
C GLN A 168 -5.49 -0.21 -8.58
N ASP A 169 -6.18 0.11 -9.68
CA ASP A 169 -5.57 0.80 -10.83
C ASP A 169 -5.56 2.34 -10.71
N LYS A 170 -6.27 2.91 -9.72
CA LYS A 170 -6.30 4.36 -9.49
C LYS A 170 -5.00 4.82 -8.83
N ARG A 171 -4.03 5.20 -9.67
CA ARG A 171 -2.67 5.65 -9.30
C ARG A 171 -2.62 6.52 -8.04
N PHE A 172 -3.42 7.60 -8.03
CA PHE A 172 -3.48 8.55 -6.92
C PHE A 172 -3.77 7.93 -5.54
N VAL A 173 -4.52 6.83 -5.50
CA VAL A 173 -4.88 6.15 -4.25
C VAL A 173 -3.93 4.98 -3.98
N CYS A 174 -3.56 4.20 -5.00
CA CYS A 174 -2.67 3.05 -4.79
C CYS A 174 -1.24 3.48 -4.40
N GLU A 175 -0.71 4.56 -4.98
CA GLU A 175 0.61 5.08 -4.60
C GLU A 175 0.63 5.56 -3.14
N GLU A 176 -0.46 6.21 -2.68
CA GLU A 176 -0.56 6.62 -1.29
C GLU A 176 -0.69 5.41 -0.35
N ALA A 177 -1.42 4.36 -0.77
CA ALA A 177 -1.54 3.13 -0.01
C ALA A 177 -0.20 2.39 0.09
N ASP A 178 0.58 2.35 -0.98
CA ASP A 178 1.94 1.81 -0.98
C ASP A 178 2.85 2.57 -0.01
N LYS A 179 2.79 3.91 0.00
CA LYS A 179 3.50 4.74 0.99
C LYS A 179 3.08 4.41 2.42
N ALA A 180 1.78 4.24 2.67
CA ALA A 180 1.27 3.88 3.98
C ALA A 180 1.73 2.49 4.44
N LEU A 181 1.72 1.49 3.56
CA LEU A 181 2.26 0.15 3.83
C LEU A 181 3.77 0.21 4.14
N ASN A 182 4.53 1.04 3.42
CA ASN A 182 5.95 1.25 3.71
C ASN A 182 6.17 1.98 5.05
N SER A 183 5.32 2.96 5.38
CA SER A 183 5.35 3.63 6.68
C SER A 183 5.04 2.65 7.81
N MET A 184 4.08 1.74 7.61
CA MET A 184 3.75 0.68 8.58
C MET A 184 4.96 -0.22 8.85
N VAL A 185 5.59 -0.77 7.81
CA VAL A 185 6.82 -1.56 7.96
C VAL A 185 7.98 -0.70 8.51
N GLY A 186 7.95 0.61 8.25
CA GLY A 186 8.83 1.63 8.81
C GLY A 186 8.79 1.74 10.33
N SER A 187 7.58 1.68 10.89
CA SER A 187 7.31 2.12 12.26
C SER A 187 6.96 1.00 13.24
N LEU A 188 6.54 -0.18 12.76
CA LEU A 188 6.16 -1.31 13.60
C LEU A 188 7.29 -2.35 13.66
N THR A 189 7.38 -3.06 14.79
CA THR A 189 8.35 -4.16 14.96
C THR A 189 8.08 -5.26 13.94
N PRO A 190 9.10 -5.76 13.20
CA PRO A 190 8.89 -6.67 12.09
C PRO A 190 8.20 -7.99 12.42
N LEU A 191 8.53 -8.63 13.56
CA LEU A 191 8.04 -9.97 13.91
C LEU A 191 6.50 -10.03 14.06
N PRO A 192 5.85 -9.21 14.93
CA PRO A 192 4.40 -9.21 15.04
C PRO A 192 3.71 -8.76 13.74
N LEU A 193 4.28 -7.81 13.01
CA LEU A 193 3.72 -7.38 11.72
C LEU A 193 3.73 -8.52 10.69
N LEU A 194 4.85 -9.24 10.60
CA LEU A 194 5.01 -10.41 9.74
C LEU A 194 3.98 -11.51 10.05
N GLN A 195 3.67 -11.73 11.34
CA GLN A 195 2.64 -12.68 11.77
C GLN A 195 1.23 -12.29 11.29
N ARG A 196 0.93 -10.99 11.17
CA ARG A 196 -0.33 -10.50 10.58
C ARG A 196 -0.34 -10.62 9.06
N LEU A 197 0.75 -10.23 8.41
CA LEU A 197 0.88 -10.23 6.96
C LEU A 197 0.81 -11.62 6.33
N ARG A 198 1.27 -12.67 7.04
CA ARG A 198 1.32 -14.05 6.53
C ARG A 198 -0.02 -14.56 5.99
N ALA A 199 -1.15 -14.07 6.52
CA ALA A 199 -2.48 -14.47 6.06
C ALA A 199 -2.74 -14.09 4.60
N TYR A 200 -2.04 -13.06 4.08
CA TYR A 200 -2.30 -12.48 2.77
C TYR A 200 -1.43 -13.05 1.65
N VAL A 201 -0.40 -13.84 1.95
CA VAL A 201 0.44 -14.51 0.92
C VAL A 201 -0.28 -15.63 0.18
N LYS A 202 -1.47 -16.04 0.65
CA LYS A 202 -2.35 -17.01 -0.01
C LYS A 202 -3.69 -16.39 -0.43
N HIS A 203 -3.78 -15.06 -0.44
CA HIS A 203 -5.01 -14.35 -0.78
C HIS A 203 -5.48 -14.63 -2.23
N GLY A 204 -6.78 -14.73 -2.47
CA GLY A 204 -7.32 -15.04 -3.81
C GLY A 204 -7.00 -13.98 -4.87
N ASN A 205 -6.98 -12.70 -4.47
CA ASN A 205 -6.55 -11.60 -5.34
C ASN A 205 -5.02 -11.55 -5.47
N LEU A 206 -4.52 -11.77 -6.70
CA LEU A 206 -3.08 -11.78 -7.02
C LEU A 206 -2.37 -10.48 -6.59
N ARG A 207 -3.00 -9.32 -6.83
CA ARG A 207 -2.40 -8.01 -6.51
C ARG A 207 -2.25 -7.80 -5.01
N VAL A 208 -3.23 -8.26 -4.22
CA VAL A 208 -3.14 -8.24 -2.75
C VAL A 208 -1.99 -9.12 -2.28
N ARG A 209 -1.81 -10.30 -2.87
CA ARG A 209 -0.66 -11.17 -2.55
C ARG A 209 0.66 -10.48 -2.85
N ALA A 210 0.78 -9.81 -4.00
CA ALA A 210 1.99 -9.07 -4.34
C ALA A 210 2.31 -7.96 -3.34
N LYS A 211 1.30 -7.17 -2.95
CA LYS A 211 1.49 -6.12 -1.93
C LYS A 211 1.87 -6.68 -0.56
N ALA A 212 1.24 -7.78 -0.15
CA ALA A 212 1.62 -8.47 1.08
C ALA A 212 3.05 -9.03 1.02
N ALA A 213 3.44 -9.62 -0.11
CA ALA A 213 4.79 -10.14 -0.32
C ALA A 213 5.86 -9.04 -0.20
N VAL A 214 5.60 -7.85 -0.76
CA VAL A 214 6.48 -6.67 -0.63
C VAL A 214 6.62 -6.25 0.83
N SER A 215 5.50 -6.09 1.55
CA SER A 215 5.55 -5.72 2.98
C SER A 215 6.29 -6.77 3.82
N ILE A 216 6.08 -8.06 3.53
CA ILE A 216 6.79 -9.18 4.18
C ILE A 216 8.28 -9.13 3.91
N SER A 217 8.68 -8.94 2.65
CA SER A 217 10.10 -8.83 2.30
C SER A 217 10.77 -7.68 3.05
N ASN A 218 10.07 -6.54 3.19
CA ASN A 218 10.57 -5.39 3.94
C ASN A 218 10.62 -5.65 5.46
N CYS A 219 9.71 -6.46 6.01
CA CYS A 219 9.83 -6.92 7.41
C CYS A 219 11.06 -7.81 7.58
N VAL A 220 11.21 -8.82 6.73
CA VAL A 220 12.30 -9.80 6.80
C VAL A 220 13.67 -9.12 6.65
N SER A 221 13.81 -8.13 5.75
CA SER A 221 15.08 -7.41 5.57
C SER A 221 15.49 -6.56 6.77
N LYS A 222 14.55 -6.23 7.67
CA LYS A 222 14.81 -5.51 8.92
C LYS A 222 15.02 -6.42 10.13
N MET A 223 14.81 -7.72 9.97
CA MET A 223 14.99 -8.69 11.05
C MET A 223 16.45 -9.15 11.10
N GLY A 224 17.02 -9.19 12.30
CA GLY A 224 18.25 -9.95 12.54
C GLY A 224 17.98 -11.46 12.57
N LEU A 225 19.04 -12.27 12.56
CA LEU A 225 18.95 -13.73 12.58
C LEU A 225 18.08 -14.25 13.73
N GLU A 226 18.21 -13.71 14.94
CA GLU A 226 17.42 -14.14 16.10
C GLU A 226 15.92 -13.90 15.88
N GLY A 227 15.52 -12.72 15.37
CA GLY A 227 14.12 -12.48 15.02
C GLY A 227 13.60 -13.43 13.93
N MET A 228 14.45 -13.79 12.95
CA MET A 228 14.09 -14.77 11.93
C MET A 228 13.94 -16.19 12.51
N LYS A 229 14.77 -16.57 13.48
CA LYS A 229 14.64 -17.82 14.23
C LYS A 229 13.36 -17.84 15.08
N ASP A 230 13.02 -16.74 15.74
CA ASP A 230 11.80 -16.61 16.55
C ASP A 230 10.53 -16.81 15.71
N TYR A 231 10.52 -16.31 14.47
CA TYR A 231 9.44 -16.62 13.53
C TYR A 231 9.49 -18.07 13.02
N GLY A 232 10.70 -18.59 12.87
CA GLY A 232 11.02 -19.88 12.28
C GLY A 232 11.57 -19.72 10.87
N LEU A 233 12.87 -19.97 10.70
CA LEU A 233 13.57 -19.90 9.40
C LEU A 233 12.92 -20.79 8.34
N VAL A 234 12.49 -22.01 8.72
CA VAL A 234 11.79 -22.94 7.82
C VAL A 234 10.51 -22.30 7.29
N ASN A 235 9.72 -21.66 8.16
CA ASN A 235 8.46 -21.01 7.77
C ASN A 235 8.71 -19.84 6.82
N LEU A 236 9.76 -19.03 7.06
CA LEU A 236 10.14 -17.92 6.17
C LEU A 236 10.48 -18.42 4.76
N VAL A 237 11.34 -19.43 4.68
CA VAL A 237 11.79 -19.96 3.39
C VAL A 237 10.66 -20.67 2.66
N GLN A 238 9.80 -21.43 3.36
CA GLN A 238 8.61 -22.03 2.74
C GLN A 238 7.64 -20.97 2.21
N MET A 239 7.35 -19.93 2.99
CA MET A 239 6.47 -18.84 2.56
C MET A 239 7.02 -18.10 1.34
N ALA A 240 8.32 -17.81 1.31
CA ALA A 240 8.94 -17.18 0.16
C ALA A 240 9.00 -18.13 -1.06
N ALA A 241 9.27 -19.42 -0.85
CA ALA A 241 9.28 -20.43 -1.91
C ALA A 241 7.90 -20.57 -2.58
N ASP A 242 6.81 -20.48 -1.83
CA ASP A 242 5.45 -20.49 -2.39
C ASP A 242 5.21 -19.29 -3.33
N LEU A 243 5.90 -18.16 -3.10
CA LEU A 243 5.73 -16.91 -3.85
C LEU A 243 6.72 -16.75 -5.01
N VAL A 244 7.84 -17.48 -5.06
CA VAL A 244 8.82 -17.34 -6.16
C VAL A 244 8.23 -17.71 -7.53
N ASN A 245 7.14 -18.48 -7.55
CA ASN A 245 6.40 -18.89 -8.73
C ASN A 245 5.03 -18.18 -8.85
N ASP A 246 4.79 -17.10 -8.09
CA ASP A 246 3.54 -16.34 -8.20
C ASP A 246 3.35 -15.75 -9.62
N ARG A 247 2.11 -15.52 -10.01
CA ARG A 247 1.74 -14.99 -11.32
C ARG A 247 2.23 -13.55 -11.52
N LEU A 248 2.28 -12.74 -10.45
CA LEU A 248 2.71 -11.35 -10.55
C LEU A 248 4.23 -11.20 -10.33
N PRO A 249 4.94 -10.45 -11.19
CA PRO A 249 6.37 -10.17 -11.00
C PRO A 249 6.67 -9.59 -9.63
N GLU A 250 5.95 -8.55 -9.21
CA GLU A 250 6.14 -7.89 -7.91
C GLU A 250 6.17 -8.87 -6.72
N ALA A 251 5.31 -9.90 -6.72
CA ALA A 251 5.32 -10.95 -5.70
C ALA A 251 6.59 -11.82 -5.77
N ARG A 252 7.00 -12.21 -6.97
CA ARG A 252 8.20 -13.04 -7.18
C ARG A 252 9.48 -12.28 -6.83
N GLU A 253 9.59 -11.02 -7.24
CA GLU A 253 10.69 -10.12 -6.89
C GLU A 253 10.82 -9.97 -5.36
N ALA A 254 9.71 -9.70 -4.67
CA ALA A 254 9.70 -9.59 -3.20
C ALA A 254 10.10 -10.91 -2.52
N ALA A 255 9.60 -12.04 -3.02
CA ALA A 255 9.97 -13.36 -2.50
C ALA A 255 11.47 -13.64 -2.63
N ARG A 256 12.07 -13.30 -3.78
CA ARG A 256 13.52 -13.42 -3.98
C ARG A 256 14.31 -12.54 -3.01
N SER A 257 13.89 -11.29 -2.83
CA SER A 257 14.53 -10.39 -1.88
C SER A 257 14.46 -10.91 -0.44
N ALA A 258 13.31 -11.47 -0.03
CA ALA A 258 13.16 -12.08 1.28
C ALA A 258 14.10 -13.29 1.47
N LEU A 259 14.22 -14.17 0.46
CA LEU A 259 15.14 -15.30 0.48
C LEU A 259 16.61 -14.86 0.61
N VAL A 260 17.01 -13.81 -0.11
CA VAL A 260 18.36 -13.23 0.00
C VAL A 260 18.62 -12.69 1.41
N SER A 261 17.65 -11.99 2.01
CA SER A 261 17.77 -11.53 3.40
C SER A 261 17.94 -12.69 4.39
N VAL A 262 17.16 -13.76 4.23
CA VAL A 262 17.28 -14.96 5.09
C VAL A 262 18.63 -15.66 4.87
N TYR A 263 19.07 -15.83 3.62
CA TYR A 263 20.37 -16.41 3.29
C TYR A 263 21.51 -15.62 3.93
N ASN A 264 21.51 -14.29 3.77
CA ASN A 264 22.56 -13.43 4.31
C ASN A 264 22.64 -13.53 5.84
N ALA A 265 21.49 -13.50 6.52
CA ALA A 265 21.44 -13.62 7.97
C ALA A 265 21.83 -15.02 8.47
N PHE A 266 21.37 -16.08 7.79
CA PHE A 266 21.68 -17.46 8.16
C PHE A 266 23.16 -17.80 7.97
N THR A 267 23.77 -17.33 6.89
CA THR A 267 25.14 -17.69 6.50
C THR A 267 26.21 -16.68 6.95
N GLU A 268 25.85 -15.67 7.74
CA GLU A 268 26.77 -14.60 8.13
C GLU A 268 28.08 -15.16 8.71
N ASN A 269 27.96 -16.12 9.62
CA ASN A 269 29.06 -16.75 10.35
C ASN A 269 29.45 -18.16 9.85
N GLU A 270 28.91 -18.59 8.71
CA GLU A 270 29.20 -19.91 8.15
C GLU A 270 30.46 -19.86 7.26
N GLU A 271 31.40 -20.79 7.46
CA GLU A 271 32.60 -20.91 6.61
C GLU A 271 32.24 -21.40 5.20
N GLN A 272 31.35 -22.40 5.13
CA GLN A 272 30.85 -23.00 3.88
C GLN A 272 29.41 -22.56 3.61
N LYS A 273 29.20 -21.25 3.43
CA LYS A 273 27.88 -20.62 3.27
C LYS A 273 26.93 -21.36 2.32
N GLN A 274 27.45 -21.74 1.15
CA GLN A 274 26.66 -22.38 0.10
C GLN A 274 26.20 -23.79 0.48
N GLU A 275 27.11 -24.59 1.06
CA GLU A 275 26.80 -25.94 1.50
C GLU A 275 25.81 -25.94 2.67
N ALA A 276 26.03 -25.07 3.66
CA ALA A 276 25.13 -24.88 4.79
C ALA A 276 23.72 -24.48 4.32
N TRP A 277 23.62 -23.50 3.42
CA TRP A 277 22.34 -23.07 2.87
C TRP A 277 21.64 -24.15 2.03
N GLN A 278 22.39 -24.87 1.19
CA GLN A 278 21.86 -25.95 0.37
C GLN A 278 21.29 -27.08 1.24
N ASN A 279 22.04 -27.50 2.27
CA ASN A 279 21.59 -28.51 3.23
C ASN A 279 20.35 -28.05 3.98
N PHE A 280 20.32 -26.80 4.44
CA PHE A 280 19.14 -26.22 5.08
C PHE A 280 17.92 -26.23 4.16
N CYS A 281 18.07 -25.81 2.89
CA CYS A 281 16.99 -25.83 1.91
C CYS A 281 16.47 -27.25 1.64
N GLN A 282 17.36 -28.23 1.48
CA GLN A 282 16.99 -29.64 1.26
C GLN A 282 16.17 -30.22 2.42
N CYS A 283 16.49 -29.85 3.66
CA CYS A 283 15.74 -30.27 4.84
C CYS A 283 14.40 -29.51 5.00
N SER A 284 14.28 -28.31 4.44
CA SER A 284 13.16 -27.39 4.70
C SER A 284 12.11 -27.34 3.59
N LEU A 285 12.45 -27.75 2.38
CA LEU A 285 11.64 -27.55 1.17
C LEU A 285 11.44 -28.83 0.37
N SER A 286 10.41 -28.82 -0.49
CA SER A 286 10.24 -29.86 -1.50
C SER A 286 11.36 -29.77 -2.56
N PRO A 287 11.73 -30.89 -3.22
CA PRO A 287 12.79 -30.90 -4.23
C PRO A 287 12.63 -29.86 -5.35
N ILE A 288 11.38 -29.57 -5.74
CA ILE A 288 11.04 -28.58 -6.77
C ILE A 288 11.41 -27.16 -6.31
N HIS A 289 11.15 -26.85 -5.03
CA HIS A 289 11.44 -25.54 -4.46
C HIS A 289 12.93 -25.35 -4.17
N VAL A 290 13.65 -26.40 -3.77
CA VAL A 290 15.11 -26.34 -3.47
C VAL A 290 15.89 -25.73 -4.62
N GLN A 291 15.73 -26.26 -5.84
CA GLN A 291 16.49 -25.78 -7.00
C GLN A 291 16.22 -24.30 -7.29
N SER A 292 14.96 -23.87 -7.17
CA SER A 292 14.56 -22.48 -7.42
C SER A 292 15.14 -21.54 -6.35
N VAL A 293 14.98 -21.89 -5.07
CA VAL A 293 15.43 -21.08 -3.94
C VAL A 293 16.95 -20.92 -3.94
N VAL A 294 17.69 -22.03 -4.07
CA VAL A 294 19.16 -22.02 -4.08
C VAL A 294 19.68 -21.17 -5.24
N LYS A 295 19.04 -21.25 -6.43
CA LYS A 295 19.44 -20.41 -7.57
C LYS A 295 19.32 -18.91 -7.28
N PHE A 296 18.28 -18.47 -6.57
CA PHE A 296 18.02 -17.04 -6.33
C PHE A 296 18.87 -16.42 -5.23
N THR A 297 19.51 -17.23 -4.38
CA THR A 297 20.36 -16.75 -3.27
C THR A 297 21.86 -16.74 -3.60
N ILE A 298 22.24 -17.27 -4.77
CA ILE A 298 23.65 -17.41 -5.21
C ILE A 298 24.03 -16.36 -6.27
N SER A 299 23.02 -15.77 -6.93
CA SER A 299 23.19 -14.77 -7.99
C SER A 299 23.54 -13.39 -7.49
#